data_AF-A0A954S382-F1
#
_entry.id   AF-A0A954S382-F1
#
_cell.length_a   1.000
_cell.length_b   1.000
_cell.length_c   1.000
_cell.angle_alpha   90.00
_cell.angle_beta   90.00
_cell.angle_gamma   90.00
#
_symmetry.space_group_name_H-M   'P 1'
#
loop_
_entity.id
_entity.type
_entity.pdbx_description
1 polymer ?
#
loop_
_entity_poly.entity_id
_entity_poly.type
_entity_poly.pdbx_seq_one_letter_code
_entity_poly.pdbx_strand_id
1 'polypeptide(L)'
;MSDSSANPVPRVNVGTHYRVWWFWLPVILGSLAMLSFLAFLPVARFLSMMIGCGAIACFVWATVSGIVIVRGRRWCEFDGEQVRVIGRLGTVEFSPGDVVDLTIHRGQHHAAGRLVAELNDYRIGVKTSDGRRTVRLTTRVPPGGTDPLEEVVDRLSDELAARANDLLSRGEPIAGEMWRLDGENLFVNVAKTESLLPLASITAVETIGQEVRIWTEGNPRAVVRLPMNTRNGWLLPRLLSMPSRPSHPTDVVAQKPHPASPLGRILFERSSGPVAMILFLVLGMIIAVFSLVTLLISIAKLEPVGIVLGVLLAIVSVLCLIGAFRVRRIRFCCYEHGLERVTITSRMELPFSSIDVFSFESRRNHSQGRYTGTTYTFVFADRSREQGRGIFFSTTVRNSDEELELLRERVSEVIAHRMARSFARTRRVQWTPELWFCDEVLEFTRPRRLLSSPKLAVVPYDTITDFEIRDGLFHIWTNYQERAVITVKTSSANFYPGLIVLEGLINAHVRTTVDEWVPTTSHTS
;
A
#
# COMPACT_ATOMS: atom_id res chain seq x y z
N MET A 1 -27.22 -48.86 -10.36
CA MET A 1 -27.56 -47.44 -10.59
C MET A 1 -27.69 -46.78 -9.23
N SER A 2 -26.55 -46.49 -8.61
CA SER A 2 -26.47 -45.64 -7.43
C SER A 2 -26.45 -44.21 -7.95
N ASP A 3 -27.50 -43.44 -7.65
CA ASP A 3 -27.48 -41.98 -7.78
C ASP A 3 -26.28 -41.50 -6.98
N SER A 4 -25.17 -41.19 -7.66
CA SER A 4 -24.07 -40.45 -7.08
C SER A 4 -24.67 -39.10 -6.72
N SER A 5 -25.03 -38.93 -5.45
CA SER A 5 -25.47 -37.67 -4.89
C SER A 5 -24.35 -36.67 -5.15
N ALA A 6 -24.47 -35.93 -6.25
CA ALA A 6 -23.49 -34.94 -6.65
C ALA A 6 -23.33 -33.98 -5.48
N ASN A 7 -22.13 -33.94 -4.88
CA ASN A 7 -21.84 -33.00 -3.83
C ASN A 7 -22.21 -31.61 -4.35
N PRO A 8 -23.04 -30.85 -3.64
CA PRO A 8 -23.50 -29.56 -4.12
C PRO A 8 -22.29 -28.68 -4.44
N VAL A 9 -22.16 -28.27 -5.71
CA VAL A 9 -21.06 -27.41 -6.17
C VAL A 9 -21.05 -26.15 -5.29
N PRO A 10 -19.91 -25.80 -4.68
CA PRO A 10 -19.84 -24.65 -3.78
C PRO A 10 -20.23 -23.37 -4.52
N ARG A 11 -21.23 -22.66 -3.98
CA ARG A 11 -21.71 -21.38 -4.50
C ARG A 11 -21.02 -20.22 -3.80
N VAL A 12 -20.23 -19.45 -4.53
CA VAL A 12 -19.53 -18.26 -4.02
C VAL A 12 -20.29 -17.00 -4.39
N ASN A 13 -20.56 -16.11 -3.43
CA ASN A 13 -21.16 -14.82 -3.73
C ASN A 13 -20.11 -13.88 -4.33
N VAL A 14 -20.31 -13.48 -5.59
CA VAL A 14 -19.39 -12.65 -6.38
C VAL A 14 -20.01 -11.30 -6.77
N GLY A 15 -21.12 -10.95 -6.11
CA GLY A 15 -21.86 -9.71 -6.36
C GLY A 15 -21.19 -8.46 -5.78
N THR A 16 -21.70 -7.31 -6.19
CA THR A 16 -21.32 -6.03 -5.59
C THR A 16 -21.74 -5.99 -4.13
N HIS A 17 -20.80 -5.68 -3.23
CA HIS A 17 -21.07 -5.52 -1.80
C HIS A 17 -21.74 -4.17 -1.55
N TYR A 18 -23.02 -4.18 -1.19
CA TYR A 18 -23.75 -2.98 -0.80
C TYR A 18 -23.71 -2.81 0.71
N ARG A 19 -23.52 -1.57 1.17
CA ARG A 19 -23.71 -1.27 2.59
C ARG A 19 -25.21 -1.34 2.88
N VAL A 20 -25.59 -2.22 3.80
CA VAL A 20 -27.00 -2.49 4.17
C VAL A 20 -27.77 -1.20 4.49
N TRP A 21 -27.10 -0.18 5.06
CA TRP A 21 -27.72 1.12 5.35
C TRP A 21 -28.13 1.93 4.11
N TRP A 22 -27.57 1.70 2.92
CA TRP A 22 -28.03 2.39 1.68
C TRP A 22 -29.48 2.08 1.34
N PHE A 23 -29.96 0.90 1.75
CA PHE A 23 -31.37 0.53 1.63
C PHE A 23 -32.17 0.98 2.84
N TRP A 24 -31.69 0.69 4.05
CA TRP A 24 -32.47 0.96 5.27
C TRP A 24 -32.57 2.44 5.64
N LEU A 25 -31.55 3.26 5.35
CA LEU A 25 -31.59 4.69 5.63
C LEU A 25 -32.77 5.40 4.95
N PRO A 26 -32.97 5.28 3.62
CA PRO A 26 -34.13 5.88 2.98
C PRO A 26 -35.46 5.24 3.42
N VAL A 27 -35.49 3.94 3.76
CA VAL A 27 -36.70 3.32 4.33
C VAL A 27 -37.08 3.95 5.66
N ILE A 28 -36.11 4.11 6.57
CA ILE A 28 -36.32 4.69 7.90
C ILE A 28 -36.70 6.16 7.77
N LEU A 29 -35.94 6.96 7.00
CA LEU A 29 -36.23 8.38 6.79
C LEU A 29 -37.59 8.59 6.09
N GLY A 30 -37.91 7.78 5.08
CA GLY A 30 -39.20 7.82 4.40
C GLY A 30 -40.37 7.49 5.32
N SER A 31 -40.19 6.50 6.20
CA SER A 31 -41.21 6.11 7.19
C SER A 31 -41.44 7.22 8.23
N LEU A 32 -40.36 7.82 8.75
CA LEU A 32 -40.44 8.95 9.69
C LEU A 32 -41.06 10.19 9.06
N ALA A 33 -40.70 10.50 7.81
CA ALA A 33 -41.30 11.59 7.05
C ALA A 33 -42.79 11.32 6.79
N MET A 34 -43.19 10.10 6.45
CA MET A 34 -44.60 9.74 6.25
C MET A 34 -45.42 9.90 7.54
N LEU A 35 -44.90 9.45 8.69
CA LEU A 35 -45.56 9.65 9.99
C LEU A 35 -45.70 11.14 10.33
N SER A 36 -44.66 11.93 10.05
CA SER A 36 -44.68 13.38 10.26
C SER A 36 -45.68 14.07 9.32
N PHE A 37 -45.75 13.65 8.05
CA PHE A 37 -46.72 14.14 7.08
C PHE A 37 -48.15 13.97 7.59
N LEU A 38 -48.50 12.77 8.08
CA LEU A 38 -49.83 12.47 8.63
C LEU A 38 -50.14 13.31 9.88
N ALA A 39 -49.17 13.52 10.75
CA ALA A 39 -49.34 14.31 11.97
C ALA A 39 -49.52 15.81 11.69
N PHE A 40 -48.81 16.37 10.70
CA PHE A 40 -48.85 17.79 10.36
C PHE A 40 -49.95 18.17 9.35
N LEU A 41 -50.59 17.19 8.71
CA LEU A 41 -51.66 17.40 7.73
C LEU A 41 -52.79 18.33 8.22
N PRO A 42 -53.31 18.23 9.48
CA PRO A 42 -54.36 19.11 9.96
C PRO A 42 -53.89 20.52 10.35
N VAL A 43 -52.60 20.71 10.64
CA VAL A 43 -52.06 21.97 11.23
C VAL A 43 -51.38 22.86 10.19
N ALA A 44 -50.59 22.27 9.27
CA ALA A 44 -49.75 23.02 8.32
C ALA A 44 -49.70 22.33 6.96
N ARG A 45 -50.66 22.62 6.08
CA ARG A 45 -50.81 21.97 4.76
C ARG A 45 -49.59 22.08 3.86
N PHE A 46 -48.95 23.25 3.81
CA PHE A 46 -47.77 23.45 2.96
C PHE A 46 -46.54 22.66 3.46
N LEU A 47 -46.27 22.71 4.77
CA LEU A 47 -45.17 21.95 5.38
C LEU A 47 -45.41 20.44 5.26
N SER A 48 -46.63 19.97 5.49
CA SER A 48 -46.98 18.56 5.30
C SER A 48 -46.77 18.14 3.84
N MET A 49 -47.22 18.90 2.83
CA MET A 49 -46.91 18.58 1.42
C MET A 49 -45.41 18.43 1.15
N MET A 50 -44.57 19.33 1.67
CA MET A 50 -43.11 19.23 1.52
C MET A 50 -42.53 17.97 2.17
N ILE A 51 -43.00 17.63 3.38
CA ILE A 51 -42.60 16.39 4.08
C ILE A 51 -43.07 15.15 3.30
N GLY A 52 -44.29 15.17 2.75
CA GLY A 52 -44.85 14.09 1.93
C GLY A 52 -44.03 13.84 0.66
N CYS A 53 -43.64 14.90 -0.06
CA CYS A 53 -42.73 14.81 -1.20
C CYS A 53 -41.37 14.21 -0.79
N GLY A 54 -40.82 14.63 0.35
CA GLY A 54 -39.59 14.06 0.91
C GLY A 54 -39.70 12.56 1.23
N ALA A 55 -40.85 12.14 1.78
CA ALA A 55 -41.13 10.72 2.06
C ALA A 55 -41.17 9.90 0.76
N ILE A 56 -41.88 10.39 -0.27
CA ILE A 56 -41.96 9.74 -1.58
C ILE A 56 -40.55 9.61 -2.20
N ALA A 57 -39.75 10.68 -2.19
CA ALA A 57 -38.39 10.64 -2.69
C ALA A 57 -37.52 9.59 -1.96
N CYS A 58 -37.67 9.48 -0.64
CA CYS A 58 -37.00 8.45 0.15
C CYS A 58 -37.45 7.03 -0.24
N PHE A 59 -38.74 6.77 -0.44
CA PHE A 59 -39.22 5.45 -0.87
C PHE A 59 -38.79 5.10 -2.31
N VAL A 60 -38.76 6.08 -3.22
CA VAL A 60 -38.20 5.90 -4.57
C VAL A 60 -36.73 5.54 -4.46
N TRP A 61 -35.95 6.25 -3.65
CA TRP A 61 -34.55 5.92 -3.41
C TRP A 61 -34.39 4.50 -2.83
N ALA A 62 -35.15 4.12 -1.80
CA ALA A 62 -35.13 2.77 -1.25
C ALA A 62 -35.43 1.70 -2.29
N THR A 63 -36.43 1.94 -3.15
CA THR A 63 -36.84 1.03 -4.23
C THR A 63 -35.73 0.89 -5.28
N VAL A 64 -35.15 1.99 -5.73
CA VAL A 64 -34.01 1.98 -6.67
C VAL A 64 -32.81 1.27 -6.06
N SER A 65 -32.48 1.55 -4.79
CA SER A 65 -31.44 0.84 -4.04
C SER A 65 -31.71 -0.66 -3.96
N GLY A 66 -32.95 -1.07 -3.68
CA GLY A 66 -33.36 -2.48 -3.67
C GLY A 66 -33.19 -3.15 -5.03
N ILE A 67 -33.62 -2.48 -6.11
CA ILE A 67 -33.43 -2.98 -7.49
C ILE A 67 -31.95 -3.12 -7.81
N VAL A 68 -31.12 -2.14 -7.46
CA VAL A 68 -29.66 -2.18 -7.67
C VAL A 68 -29.02 -3.31 -6.88
N ILE A 69 -29.39 -3.49 -5.60
CA ILE A 69 -28.88 -4.58 -4.75
C ILE A 69 -29.24 -5.94 -5.35
N VAL A 70 -30.51 -6.14 -5.72
CA VAL A 70 -30.98 -7.41 -6.30
C VAL A 70 -30.33 -7.68 -7.67
N ARG A 71 -30.11 -6.64 -8.49
CA ARG A 71 -29.40 -6.77 -9.78
C ARG A 71 -27.89 -7.01 -9.61
N GLY A 72 -27.31 -6.56 -8.50
CA GLY A 72 -25.89 -6.73 -8.19
C GLY A 72 -25.54 -8.09 -7.58
N ARG A 73 -26.53 -8.84 -7.06
CA ARG A 73 -26.31 -10.19 -6.55
C ARG A 73 -25.99 -11.16 -7.68
N ARG A 74 -24.84 -11.82 -7.57
CA ARG A 74 -24.35 -12.81 -8.51
C ARG A 74 -23.69 -13.94 -7.73
N TRP A 75 -23.81 -15.14 -8.25
CA TRP A 75 -23.20 -16.34 -7.69
C TRP A 75 -22.27 -16.94 -8.73
N CYS A 76 -21.14 -17.44 -8.28
CA CYS A 76 -20.19 -18.19 -9.09
C CYS A 76 -20.21 -19.64 -8.62
N GLU A 77 -20.43 -20.54 -9.57
CA GLU A 77 -20.27 -21.98 -9.41
C GLU A 77 -19.07 -22.41 -10.24
N PHE A 78 -18.26 -23.32 -9.69
CA PHE A 78 -17.08 -23.86 -10.36
C PHE A 78 -17.16 -25.38 -10.38
N ASP A 79 -17.26 -25.95 -11.57
CA ASP A 79 -17.41 -27.40 -11.79
C ASP A 79 -16.09 -28.04 -12.25
N GLY A 80 -14.96 -27.53 -11.75
CA GLY A 80 -13.63 -27.96 -12.17
C GLY A 80 -13.20 -27.42 -13.53
N GLU A 81 -13.97 -27.58 -14.60
CA GLU A 81 -13.57 -27.10 -15.95
C GLU A 81 -14.27 -25.83 -16.38
N GLN A 82 -15.50 -25.62 -15.91
CA GLN A 82 -16.34 -24.51 -16.33
C GLN A 82 -16.65 -23.58 -15.16
N VAL A 83 -16.67 -22.29 -15.48
CA VAL A 83 -17.11 -21.23 -14.56
C VAL A 83 -18.51 -20.81 -14.96
N ARG A 84 -19.47 -20.99 -14.05
CA ARG A 84 -20.86 -20.57 -14.24
C ARG A 84 -21.16 -19.39 -13.33
N VAL A 85 -21.49 -18.25 -13.94
CA VAL A 85 -21.87 -17.04 -13.22
C VAL A 85 -23.36 -16.81 -13.35
N ILE A 86 -24.08 -17.05 -12.26
CA ILE A 86 -25.54 -16.96 -12.18
C ILE A 86 -25.90 -15.58 -11.65
N GLY A 87 -26.64 -14.81 -12.44
CA GLY A 87 -27.18 -13.52 -12.03
C GLY A 87 -28.63 -13.33 -12.48
N ARG A 88 -29.22 -12.19 -12.11
CA ARG A 88 -30.60 -11.86 -12.53
C ARG A 88 -30.76 -11.66 -14.05
N LEU A 89 -29.68 -11.29 -14.73
CA LEU A 89 -29.65 -11.08 -16.19
C LEU A 89 -29.39 -12.37 -16.97
N GLY A 90 -29.47 -13.53 -16.32
CA GLY A 90 -29.17 -14.83 -16.90
C GLY A 90 -27.87 -15.43 -16.38
N THR A 91 -27.55 -16.59 -16.92
CA THR A 91 -26.35 -17.36 -16.61
C THR A 91 -25.31 -17.14 -17.70
N VAL A 92 -24.06 -16.91 -17.31
CA VAL A 92 -22.91 -16.88 -18.22
C VAL A 92 -22.03 -18.06 -17.86
N GLU A 93 -21.90 -19.00 -18.78
CA GLU A 93 -20.99 -20.15 -18.68
C GLU A 93 -19.81 -19.91 -19.60
N PHE A 94 -18.62 -20.18 -19.12
CA PHE A 94 -17.40 -20.10 -19.92
C PHE A 94 -16.34 -21.07 -19.43
N SER A 95 -15.56 -21.56 -20.39
CA SER A 95 -14.33 -22.31 -20.15
C SER A 95 -13.13 -21.36 -20.13
N PRO A 96 -11.96 -21.79 -19.60
CA PRO A 96 -10.71 -21.04 -19.74
C PRO A 96 -10.35 -20.70 -21.20
N GLY A 97 -10.77 -21.54 -22.15
CA GLY A 97 -10.62 -21.31 -23.59
C GLY A 97 -11.30 -20.03 -24.07
N ASP A 98 -12.47 -19.72 -23.52
CA ASP A 98 -13.32 -18.59 -23.94
C ASP A 98 -12.85 -17.24 -23.39
N VAL A 99 -11.94 -17.25 -22.40
CA VAL A 99 -11.42 -16.03 -21.78
C VAL A 99 -10.43 -15.35 -22.73
N VAL A 100 -10.70 -14.07 -23.03
CA VAL A 100 -9.90 -13.21 -23.91
C VAL A 100 -8.99 -12.29 -23.10
N ASP A 101 -9.44 -11.87 -21.93
CA ASP A 101 -8.68 -10.99 -21.04
C ASP A 101 -9.13 -11.09 -19.59
N LEU A 102 -8.22 -10.70 -18.71
CA LEU A 102 -8.42 -10.69 -17.28
C LEU A 102 -7.85 -9.40 -16.68
N THR A 103 -8.64 -8.76 -15.82
CA THR A 103 -8.20 -7.68 -14.94
C THR A 103 -8.30 -8.17 -13.51
N ILE A 104 -7.22 -8.00 -12.76
CA ILE A 104 -7.14 -8.36 -11.34
C ILE A 104 -6.91 -7.07 -10.56
N HIS A 105 -7.83 -6.75 -9.65
CA HIS A 105 -7.64 -5.66 -8.71
C HIS A 105 -7.82 -6.18 -7.28
N ARG A 106 -6.76 -6.12 -6.48
CA ARG A 106 -6.79 -6.45 -5.05
C ARG A 106 -6.71 -5.14 -4.27
N GLY A 107 -7.69 -4.90 -3.41
CA GLY A 107 -7.79 -3.67 -2.63
C GLY A 107 -8.01 -3.96 -1.16
N GLN A 108 -7.38 -3.17 -0.28
CA GLN A 108 -7.58 -3.32 1.16
C GLN A 108 -8.76 -2.47 1.63
N HIS A 109 -9.73 -3.08 2.33
CA HIS A 109 -10.84 -2.40 2.96
C HIS A 109 -10.56 -2.15 4.45
N HIS A 110 -10.30 -0.88 4.77
CA HIS A 110 -10.07 -0.43 6.13
C HIS A 110 -11.35 0.14 6.75
N ALA A 111 -11.62 -0.19 8.01
CA ALA A 111 -12.62 0.49 8.83
C ALA A 111 -11.99 0.85 10.19
N ALA A 112 -12.14 2.11 10.61
CA ALA A 112 -11.53 2.64 11.82
C ALA A 112 -10.00 2.39 11.92
N GLY A 113 -9.29 2.39 10.78
CA GLY A 113 -7.84 2.21 10.72
C GLY A 113 -7.36 0.77 10.90
N ARG A 114 -8.28 -0.19 10.96
CA ARG A 114 -7.97 -1.61 10.94
C ARG A 114 -8.35 -2.18 9.57
N LEU A 115 -7.53 -3.07 9.05
CA LEU A 115 -7.88 -3.88 7.88
C LEU A 115 -9.05 -4.80 8.30
N VAL A 116 -10.21 -4.62 7.67
CA VAL A 116 -11.43 -5.40 7.99
C VAL A 116 -11.71 -6.45 6.93
N ALA A 117 -11.28 -6.19 5.69
CA ALA A 117 -11.37 -7.17 4.61
C ALA A 117 -10.42 -6.80 3.49
N GLU A 118 -10.10 -7.78 2.66
CA GLU A 118 -9.54 -7.60 1.34
C GLU A 118 -10.68 -7.69 0.32
N LEU A 119 -10.67 -6.79 -0.65
CA LEU A 119 -11.65 -6.70 -1.72
C LEU A 119 -10.94 -7.06 -3.01
N ASN A 120 -11.32 -8.20 -3.59
CA ASN A 120 -10.78 -8.63 -4.87
C ASN A 120 -11.86 -8.39 -5.94
N ASP A 121 -11.52 -7.62 -6.98
CA ASP A 121 -12.37 -7.28 -8.12
C ASP A 121 -11.73 -7.82 -9.39
N TYR A 122 -12.36 -8.85 -9.95
CA TYR A 122 -11.94 -9.51 -11.18
C TYR A 122 -12.87 -9.09 -12.32
N ARG A 123 -12.30 -8.66 -13.45
CA ARG A 123 -13.05 -8.43 -14.69
C ARG A 123 -12.54 -9.38 -15.74
N ILE A 124 -13.40 -10.26 -16.21
CA ILE A 124 -13.10 -11.33 -17.15
C ILE A 124 -13.78 -11.00 -18.47
N GLY A 125 -13.00 -10.76 -19.51
CA GLY A 125 -13.52 -10.65 -20.88
C GLY A 125 -13.70 -12.05 -21.46
N VAL A 126 -14.93 -12.41 -21.80
CA VAL A 126 -15.29 -13.73 -22.34
C VAL A 126 -15.79 -13.56 -23.78
N LYS A 127 -15.34 -14.43 -24.68
CA LYS A 127 -15.87 -14.54 -26.04
C LYS A 127 -17.15 -15.38 -26.00
N THR A 128 -18.25 -14.80 -26.46
CA THR A 128 -19.55 -15.47 -26.60
C THR A 128 -19.95 -15.48 -28.09
N SER A 129 -20.99 -16.23 -28.44
CA SER A 129 -21.57 -16.21 -29.79
C SER A 129 -21.96 -14.80 -30.23
N ASP A 130 -22.41 -13.97 -29.29
CA ASP A 130 -22.92 -12.62 -29.52
C ASP A 130 -21.81 -11.55 -29.47
N GLY A 131 -20.55 -11.98 -29.42
CA GLY A 131 -19.38 -11.12 -29.30
C GLY A 131 -18.75 -11.18 -27.91
N ARG A 132 -18.04 -10.12 -27.53
CA ARG A 132 -17.32 -10.06 -26.25
C ARG A 132 -18.21 -9.59 -25.12
N ARG A 133 -18.25 -10.34 -24.03
CA ARG A 133 -18.97 -9.99 -22.79
C ARG A 133 -18.00 -9.88 -21.62
N THR A 134 -18.13 -8.82 -20.82
CA THR A 134 -17.34 -8.68 -19.59
C THR A 134 -18.12 -9.19 -18.38
N VAL A 135 -17.56 -10.17 -17.68
CA VAL A 135 -18.06 -10.69 -16.42
C VAL A 135 -17.27 -10.04 -15.29
N ARG A 136 -17.97 -9.52 -14.28
CA ARG A 136 -17.33 -8.91 -13.09
C ARG A 136 -17.65 -9.76 -11.87
N LEU A 137 -16.60 -10.16 -11.16
CA LEU A 137 -16.64 -10.95 -9.93
C LEU A 137 -16.01 -10.11 -8.81
N THR A 138 -16.71 -9.92 -7.71
CA THR A 138 -16.18 -9.21 -6.55
C THR A 138 -16.30 -10.06 -5.30
N THR A 139 -15.17 -10.40 -4.69
CA THR A 139 -15.11 -11.12 -3.42
C THR A 139 -14.65 -10.19 -2.30
N ARG A 140 -15.10 -10.50 -1.08
CA ARG A 140 -14.69 -9.81 0.13
C ARG A 140 -14.21 -10.86 1.11
N VAL A 141 -12.92 -10.85 1.39
CA VAL A 141 -12.22 -11.87 2.17
C VAL A 141 -11.82 -11.24 3.50
N PRO A 142 -12.00 -11.91 4.65
CA PRO A 142 -11.44 -11.41 5.91
C PRO A 142 -9.90 -11.32 5.81
N PRO A 143 -9.23 -10.45 6.60
CA PRO A 143 -7.77 -10.33 6.54
C PRO A 143 -7.12 -11.69 6.84
N GLY A 144 -6.24 -12.15 5.95
CA GLY A 144 -5.60 -13.47 6.06
C GLY A 144 -6.49 -14.67 5.70
N GLY A 145 -7.74 -14.44 5.26
CA GLY A 145 -8.57 -15.51 4.71
C GLY A 145 -8.15 -15.88 3.29
N THR A 146 -8.40 -17.11 2.88
CA THR A 146 -8.21 -17.57 1.49
C THR A 146 -9.31 -17.01 0.59
N ASP A 147 -8.97 -16.51 -0.59
CA ASP A 147 -10.00 -16.09 -1.55
C ASP A 147 -10.64 -17.32 -2.19
N PRO A 148 -11.97 -17.50 -2.08
CA PRO A 148 -12.65 -18.65 -2.70
C PRO A 148 -12.55 -18.69 -4.23
N LEU A 149 -12.12 -17.61 -4.90
CA LEU A 149 -11.89 -17.58 -6.34
C LEU A 149 -10.40 -17.69 -6.74
N GLU A 150 -9.48 -17.78 -5.79
CA GLU A 150 -8.03 -17.76 -6.06
C GLU A 150 -7.63 -18.83 -7.07
N GLU A 151 -8.00 -20.09 -6.83
CA GLU A 151 -7.68 -21.22 -7.71
C GLU A 151 -8.21 -21.03 -9.14
N VAL A 152 -9.44 -20.52 -9.27
CA VAL A 152 -10.05 -20.26 -10.58
C VAL A 152 -9.29 -19.14 -11.31
N VAL A 153 -8.98 -18.05 -10.61
CA VAL A 153 -8.27 -16.91 -11.18
C VAL A 153 -6.85 -17.27 -11.57
N ASP A 154 -6.15 -18.05 -10.75
CA ASP A 154 -4.78 -18.51 -11.04
C ASP A 154 -4.76 -19.38 -12.29
N ARG A 155 -5.70 -20.32 -12.40
CA ARG A 155 -5.85 -21.16 -13.61
C ARG A 155 -6.15 -20.35 -14.86
N LEU A 156 -7.08 -19.39 -14.78
CA LEU A 156 -7.37 -18.48 -15.90
C LEU A 156 -6.15 -17.64 -16.27
N SER A 157 -5.37 -17.22 -15.27
CA SER A 157 -4.15 -16.44 -15.47
C SER A 157 -3.05 -17.28 -16.13
N ASP A 158 -2.88 -18.52 -15.72
CA ASP A 158 -1.91 -19.46 -16.30
C ASP A 158 -2.24 -19.79 -17.75
N GLU A 159 -3.51 -20.08 -18.06
CA GLU A 159 -3.99 -20.35 -19.42
C GLU A 159 -3.80 -19.13 -20.34
N LEU A 160 -4.16 -17.93 -19.86
CA LEU A 160 -3.94 -16.69 -20.62
C LEU A 160 -2.45 -16.41 -20.85
N ALA A 161 -1.59 -16.70 -19.86
CA ALA A 161 -0.15 -16.55 -20.00
C ALA A 161 0.45 -17.56 -20.99
N ALA A 162 0.00 -18.82 -20.96
CA ALA A 162 0.43 -19.85 -21.89
C ALA A 162 0.04 -19.49 -23.33
N ARG A 163 -1.22 -19.08 -23.55
CA ARG A 163 -1.69 -18.61 -24.87
C ARG A 163 -0.95 -17.37 -25.34
N ALA A 164 -0.65 -16.46 -24.42
CA ALA A 164 0.15 -15.28 -24.73
C ALA A 164 1.56 -15.65 -25.21
N ASN A 165 2.22 -16.59 -24.55
CA ASN A 165 3.52 -17.05 -25.02
C ASN A 165 3.47 -17.69 -26.40
N ASP A 166 2.45 -18.53 -26.64
CA ASP A 166 2.25 -19.15 -27.93
C ASP A 166 2.05 -18.10 -29.05
N LEU A 167 1.24 -17.07 -28.82
CA LEU A 167 1.06 -15.96 -29.76
C LEU A 167 2.37 -15.21 -30.03
N LEU A 168 3.13 -14.86 -28.98
CA LEU A 168 4.42 -14.19 -29.14
C LEU A 168 5.43 -15.06 -29.91
N SER A 169 5.42 -16.38 -29.69
CA SER A 169 6.29 -17.32 -30.41
C SER A 169 5.97 -17.40 -31.90
N ARG A 170 4.70 -17.14 -32.26
CA ARG A 170 4.22 -17.02 -33.65
C ARG A 170 4.44 -15.63 -34.26
N GLY A 171 5.01 -14.69 -33.51
CA GLY A 171 5.18 -13.30 -33.93
C GLY A 171 3.90 -12.47 -33.89
N GLU A 172 2.84 -12.97 -33.26
CA GLU A 172 1.58 -12.24 -33.10
C GLU A 172 1.66 -11.32 -31.86
N PRO A 173 1.25 -10.05 -31.98
CA PRO A 173 1.35 -9.11 -30.86
C PRO A 173 0.24 -9.35 -29.83
N ILE A 174 0.54 -9.03 -28.58
CA ILE A 174 -0.39 -9.13 -27.46
C ILE A 174 -0.69 -7.76 -26.92
N ALA A 175 -1.97 -7.48 -26.68
CA ALA A 175 -2.39 -6.17 -26.18
C ALA A 175 -3.12 -6.28 -24.84
N GLY A 176 -2.75 -5.39 -23.92
CA GLY A 176 -3.56 -5.04 -22.77
C GLY A 176 -4.33 -3.74 -22.99
N GLU A 177 -4.71 -3.09 -21.91
CA GLU A 177 -5.14 -1.70 -21.91
C GLU A 177 -3.90 -0.83 -21.66
N MET A 178 -3.69 0.18 -22.52
CA MET A 178 -2.51 1.06 -22.53
C MET A 178 -1.17 0.42 -22.92
N TRP A 179 -1.12 -0.87 -23.27
CA TRP A 179 0.12 -1.48 -23.74
C TRP A 179 -0.13 -2.54 -24.81
N ARG A 180 0.87 -2.74 -25.68
CA ARG A 180 0.96 -3.81 -26.66
C ARG A 180 2.40 -4.30 -26.72
N LEU A 181 2.61 -5.61 -26.63
CA LEU A 181 3.90 -6.26 -26.72
C LEU A 181 3.97 -7.01 -28.05
N ASP A 182 4.97 -6.70 -28.87
CA ASP A 182 5.39 -7.56 -29.96
C ASP A 182 6.67 -8.33 -29.53
N GLY A 183 7.20 -9.18 -30.41
CA GLY A 183 8.37 -10.02 -30.09
C GLY A 183 9.62 -9.23 -29.65
N GLU A 184 9.75 -7.96 -30.03
CA GLU A 184 10.97 -7.13 -29.84
C GLU A 184 10.73 -5.80 -29.13
N ASN A 185 9.50 -5.29 -29.13
CA ASN A 185 9.11 -3.96 -28.70
C ASN A 185 7.86 -3.98 -27.82
N LEU A 186 7.87 -3.13 -26.80
CA LEU A 186 6.72 -2.78 -25.99
C LEU A 186 6.21 -1.40 -26.41
N PHE A 187 5.00 -1.34 -26.95
CA PHE A 187 4.26 -0.10 -27.19
C PHE A 187 3.44 0.23 -25.96
N VAL A 188 3.57 1.44 -25.43
CA VAL A 188 2.80 1.91 -24.28
C VAL A 188 2.12 3.23 -24.60
N ASN A 189 0.82 3.29 -24.39
CA ASN A 189 0.00 4.48 -24.57
C ASN A 189 -0.35 5.08 -23.20
N VAL A 190 0.49 5.97 -22.70
CA VAL A 190 0.24 6.71 -21.46
C VAL A 190 -0.09 8.16 -21.81
N ALA A 191 -1.20 8.67 -21.27
CA ALA A 191 -1.64 10.05 -21.47
C ALA A 191 -1.80 10.47 -22.95
N LYS A 192 -2.23 9.53 -23.81
CA LYS A 192 -2.43 9.71 -25.27
C LYS A 192 -1.13 9.82 -26.09
N THR A 193 0.02 9.58 -25.48
CA THR A 193 1.30 9.48 -26.19
C THR A 193 1.65 8.00 -26.30
N GLU A 194 1.75 7.51 -27.54
CA GLU A 194 2.31 6.18 -27.80
C GLU A 194 3.84 6.26 -27.74
N SER A 195 4.44 5.43 -26.89
CA SER A 195 5.87 5.29 -26.71
C SER A 195 6.29 3.88 -27.11
N LEU A 196 7.31 3.78 -27.95
CA LEU A 196 7.90 2.52 -28.36
C LEU A 196 9.14 2.28 -27.49
N LEU A 197 9.17 1.14 -26.80
CA LEU A 197 10.25 0.72 -25.92
C LEU A 197 10.84 -0.60 -26.42
N PRO A 198 12.05 -0.59 -27.00
CA PRO A 198 12.72 -1.83 -27.37
C PRO A 198 12.96 -2.68 -26.13
N LEU A 199 12.66 -3.98 -26.21
CA LEU A 199 12.74 -4.88 -25.04
C LEU A 199 14.18 -5.05 -24.56
N ALA A 200 15.16 -4.91 -25.46
CA ALA A 200 16.58 -4.86 -25.12
C ALA A 200 16.96 -3.63 -24.25
N SER A 201 16.17 -2.55 -24.29
CA SER A 201 16.42 -1.35 -23.48
C SER A 201 15.84 -1.44 -22.07
N ILE A 202 14.94 -2.42 -21.82
CA ILE A 202 14.30 -2.62 -20.53
C ILE A 202 15.32 -3.25 -19.58
N THR A 203 15.64 -2.53 -18.50
CA THR A 203 16.58 -3.00 -17.48
C THR A 203 15.88 -3.75 -16.37
N ALA A 204 14.62 -3.43 -16.10
CA ALA A 204 13.85 -4.09 -15.07
C ALA A 204 12.35 -3.83 -15.20
N VAL A 205 11.58 -4.76 -14.63
CA VAL A 205 10.13 -4.73 -14.53
C VAL A 205 9.74 -5.21 -13.14
N GLU A 206 9.01 -4.39 -12.40
CA GLU A 206 8.57 -4.74 -11.05
C GLU A 206 7.13 -4.27 -10.84
N THR A 207 6.43 -4.99 -9.97
CA THR A 207 5.11 -4.58 -9.49
C THR A 207 5.29 -3.91 -8.14
N ILE A 208 5.04 -2.60 -8.07
CA ILE A 208 5.16 -1.81 -6.84
C ILE A 208 3.78 -1.25 -6.51
N GLY A 209 3.19 -1.73 -5.40
CA GLY A 209 1.81 -1.43 -5.04
C GLY A 209 0.83 -1.97 -6.10
N GLN A 210 0.02 -1.08 -6.68
CA GLN A 210 -0.97 -1.43 -7.72
C GLN A 210 -0.52 -1.01 -9.13
N GLU A 211 0.79 -0.85 -9.35
CA GLU A 211 1.35 -0.42 -10.64
C GLU A 211 2.50 -1.34 -11.07
N VAL A 212 2.52 -1.69 -12.35
CA VAL A 212 3.69 -2.23 -13.05
C VAL A 212 4.58 -1.05 -13.43
N ARG A 213 5.83 -1.09 -13.00
CA ARG A 213 6.86 -0.09 -13.30
C ARG A 213 7.92 -0.73 -14.18
N ILE A 214 8.29 -0.04 -15.26
CA ILE A 214 9.30 -0.49 -16.21
C ILE A 214 10.38 0.58 -16.31
N TRP A 215 11.63 0.15 -16.13
CA TRP A 215 12.82 0.99 -16.24
C TRP A 215 13.59 0.65 -17.50
N THR A 216 14.25 1.67 -18.05
CA THR A 216 15.17 1.52 -19.18
C THR A 216 16.58 1.93 -18.76
N GLU A 217 17.57 1.52 -19.57
CA GLU A 217 18.95 1.91 -19.34
C GLU A 217 19.11 3.44 -19.27
N GLY A 218 19.90 3.92 -18.30
CA GLY A 218 20.20 5.34 -18.16
C GLY A 218 19.08 6.18 -17.51
N ASN A 219 17.89 5.62 -17.24
CA ASN A 219 16.83 6.34 -16.55
C ASN A 219 16.53 5.76 -15.15
N PRO A 220 16.81 6.50 -14.06
CA PRO A 220 16.46 6.05 -12.71
C PRO A 220 14.94 6.05 -12.48
N ARG A 221 14.14 6.81 -13.23
CA ARG A 221 12.68 6.80 -13.12
C ARG A 221 12.09 5.72 -14.02
N ALA A 222 11.03 5.08 -13.53
CA ALA A 222 10.21 4.22 -14.37
C ALA A 222 9.67 5.04 -15.55
N VAL A 223 10.02 4.62 -16.77
CA VAL A 223 9.56 5.25 -18.02
C VAL A 223 8.08 4.96 -18.22
N VAL A 224 7.65 3.78 -17.76
CA VAL A 224 6.27 3.33 -17.83
C VAL A 224 5.75 3.05 -16.43
N ARG A 225 4.53 3.52 -16.16
CA ARG A 225 3.73 3.19 -14.98
C ARG A 225 2.35 2.76 -15.44
N LEU A 226 2.05 1.48 -15.30
CA LEU A 226 0.79 0.89 -15.74
C LEU A 226 0.01 0.38 -14.52
N PRO A 227 -1.22 0.89 -14.27
CA PRO A 227 -2.07 0.34 -13.23
C PRO A 227 -2.35 -1.16 -13.46
N MET A 228 -2.21 -1.97 -12.42
CA MET A 228 -2.51 -3.41 -12.43
C MET A 228 -3.98 -3.71 -12.70
N ASN A 229 -4.87 -2.77 -12.38
CA ASN A 229 -6.32 -2.86 -12.58
C ASN A 229 -6.78 -2.58 -14.03
N THR A 230 -5.85 -2.60 -14.98
CA THR A 230 -6.12 -2.44 -16.42
C THR A 230 -6.25 -3.81 -17.07
N ARG A 231 -6.85 -3.87 -18.26
CA ARG A 231 -6.97 -5.13 -19.02
C ARG A 231 -5.61 -5.78 -19.24
N ASN A 232 -5.43 -7.02 -18.77
CA ASN A 232 -4.19 -7.80 -18.82
C ASN A 232 -2.98 -7.09 -18.17
N GLY A 233 -3.18 -6.09 -17.30
CA GLY A 233 -2.06 -5.38 -16.64
C GLY A 233 -1.12 -6.32 -15.87
N TRP A 234 -1.69 -7.32 -15.19
CA TRP A 234 -0.97 -8.36 -14.45
C TRP A 234 -0.13 -9.30 -15.34
N LEU A 235 -0.50 -9.45 -16.61
CA LEU A 235 0.15 -10.37 -17.54
C LEU A 235 1.49 -9.81 -18.03
N LEU A 236 1.59 -8.48 -18.17
CA LEU A 236 2.78 -7.81 -18.67
C LEU A 236 4.07 -8.14 -17.90
N PRO A 237 4.15 -8.01 -16.54
CA PRO A 237 5.35 -8.37 -15.82
C PRO A 237 5.70 -9.86 -16.01
N ARG A 238 4.71 -10.76 -16.04
CA ARG A 238 4.93 -12.19 -16.25
C ARG A 238 5.54 -12.48 -17.63
N LEU A 239 5.07 -11.81 -18.68
CA LEU A 239 5.62 -11.95 -20.04
C LEU A 239 7.03 -11.38 -20.16
N LEU A 240 7.33 -10.29 -19.46
CA LEU A 240 8.66 -9.66 -19.50
C LEU A 240 9.70 -10.40 -18.64
N SER A 241 9.27 -11.15 -17.62
CA SER A 241 10.17 -11.94 -16.76
C SER A 241 10.53 -13.33 -17.29
N MET A 242 10.07 -13.74 -18.49
CA MET A 242 10.32 -15.10 -18.95
C MET A 242 11.78 -15.34 -19.37
N PRO A 243 12.41 -16.43 -18.88
CA PRO A 243 13.83 -16.71 -19.08
C PRO A 243 14.20 -17.09 -20.52
N SER A 244 13.21 -17.35 -21.38
CA SER A 244 13.42 -17.73 -22.78
C SER A 244 13.94 -16.60 -23.67
N ARG A 245 14.04 -15.36 -23.16
CA ARG A 245 14.82 -14.33 -23.84
C ARG A 245 16.29 -14.58 -23.57
N PRO A 246 17.18 -14.50 -24.60
CA PRO A 246 18.61 -14.70 -24.43
C PRO A 246 19.04 -13.86 -23.23
N SER A 247 19.31 -14.56 -22.14
CA SER A 247 19.49 -13.94 -20.85
C SER A 247 20.65 -12.98 -21.05
N HIS A 248 20.39 -11.68 -20.88
CA HIS A 248 21.50 -10.77 -20.68
C HIS A 248 22.29 -11.39 -19.52
N PRO A 249 23.59 -11.71 -19.69
CA PRO A 249 24.35 -12.57 -18.77
C PRO A 249 24.63 -11.86 -17.42
N THR A 250 23.58 -11.48 -16.72
CA THR A 250 23.58 -10.48 -15.65
C THR A 250 22.97 -11.01 -14.35
N ASP A 251 22.65 -12.30 -14.24
CA ASP A 251 22.03 -12.85 -13.02
C ASP A 251 23.01 -13.08 -11.86
N VAL A 252 24.33 -12.83 -12.02
CA VAL A 252 25.27 -12.91 -10.87
C VAL A 252 26.38 -11.85 -10.90
N VAL A 253 26.56 -11.11 -12.01
CA VAL A 253 27.62 -10.10 -12.07
C VAL A 253 27.08 -8.81 -11.46
N ALA A 254 27.50 -8.57 -10.20
CA ALA A 254 27.41 -7.32 -9.46
C ALA A 254 26.94 -6.16 -10.35
N GLN A 255 25.63 -5.85 -10.28
CA GLN A 255 25.00 -4.76 -11.02
C GLN A 255 25.93 -3.55 -10.95
N LYS A 256 26.59 -3.22 -12.07
CA LYS A 256 27.41 -2.02 -12.12
C LYS A 256 26.50 -0.86 -11.73
N PRO A 257 26.91 0.00 -10.79
CA PRO A 257 26.09 1.10 -10.33
C PRO A 257 25.56 1.87 -11.53
N HIS A 258 24.25 2.08 -11.55
CA HIS A 258 23.56 2.66 -12.69
C HIS A 258 24.21 4.01 -13.04
N PRO A 259 24.62 4.26 -14.30
CA PRO A 259 25.51 5.38 -14.62
C PRO A 259 24.89 6.76 -14.30
N ALA A 260 23.56 6.85 -14.33
CA ALA A 260 22.82 8.08 -14.07
C ALA A 260 22.56 8.38 -12.57
N SER A 261 22.60 7.37 -11.69
CA SER A 261 22.35 7.55 -10.26
C SER A 261 23.10 6.50 -9.44
N PRO A 262 24.01 6.90 -8.54
CA PRO A 262 24.73 5.95 -7.67
C PRO A 262 23.79 5.20 -6.71
N LEU A 263 22.55 5.66 -6.55
CA LEU A 263 21.55 5.03 -5.69
C LEU A 263 20.71 3.96 -6.41
N GLY A 264 20.84 3.82 -7.73
CA GLY A 264 20.07 2.88 -8.55
C GLY A 264 18.76 3.47 -9.10
N ARG A 265 17.77 2.60 -9.29
CA ARG A 265 16.42 2.94 -9.76
C ARG A 265 15.57 3.54 -8.64
N ILE A 266 14.68 4.47 -8.98
CA ILE A 266 13.67 5.02 -8.08
C ILE A 266 12.54 4.00 -7.98
N LEU A 267 12.40 3.42 -6.80
CA LEU A 267 11.32 2.49 -6.47
C LEU A 267 10.01 3.25 -6.33
N PHE A 268 9.99 4.35 -5.56
CA PHE A 268 8.83 5.23 -5.45
C PHE A 268 9.20 6.68 -5.13
N GLU A 269 8.30 7.60 -5.44
CA GLU A 269 8.45 9.04 -5.22
C GLU A 269 7.22 9.59 -4.49
N ARG A 270 7.44 10.26 -3.37
CA ARG A 270 6.42 10.99 -2.62
C ARG A 270 6.69 12.48 -2.69
N SER A 271 5.85 13.19 -3.42
CA SER A 271 5.81 14.65 -3.35
C SER A 271 5.15 15.08 -2.05
N SER A 272 5.38 16.32 -1.62
CA SER A 272 4.49 16.96 -0.66
C SER A 272 3.04 16.82 -1.16
N GLY A 273 2.12 16.46 -0.27
CA GLY A 273 0.73 16.23 -0.64
C GLY A 273 0.13 17.50 -1.28
N PRO A 274 -0.79 17.36 -2.24
CA PRO A 274 -1.38 18.50 -2.94
C PRO A 274 -2.09 19.46 -1.97
N VAL A 275 -2.49 19.00 -0.78
CA VAL A 275 -3.16 19.81 0.25
C VAL A 275 -2.35 21.04 0.63
N ALA A 276 -1.06 20.92 0.93
CA ALA A 276 -0.25 22.07 1.32
C ALA A 276 -0.10 23.05 0.14
N MET A 277 0.14 22.53 -1.08
CA MET A 277 0.21 23.34 -2.30
C MET A 277 -1.11 24.08 -2.56
N ILE A 278 -2.25 23.38 -2.50
CA ILE A 278 -3.59 23.93 -2.70
C ILE A 278 -3.89 24.97 -1.61
N LEU A 279 -3.54 24.71 -0.35
CA LEU A 279 -3.74 25.66 0.75
C LEU A 279 -2.99 26.97 0.50
N PHE A 280 -1.69 26.92 0.17
CA PHE A 280 -0.92 28.11 -0.16
C PHE A 280 -1.44 28.84 -1.40
N LEU A 281 -1.89 28.09 -2.42
CA LEU A 281 -2.47 28.65 -3.64
C LEU A 281 -3.80 29.35 -3.35
N VAL A 282 -4.73 28.70 -2.65
CA VAL A 282 -6.04 29.27 -2.30
C VAL A 282 -5.88 30.48 -1.38
N LEU A 283 -5.02 30.38 -0.35
CA LEU A 283 -4.73 31.50 0.55
C LEU A 283 -4.12 32.68 -0.21
N GLY A 284 -3.14 32.41 -1.09
CA GLY A 284 -2.55 33.43 -1.94
C GLY A 284 -3.57 34.12 -2.83
N MET A 285 -4.49 33.35 -3.45
CA MET A 285 -5.56 33.90 -4.29
C MET A 285 -6.57 34.74 -3.50
N ILE A 286 -6.97 34.29 -2.31
CA ILE A 286 -7.87 35.06 -1.43
C ILE A 286 -7.23 36.41 -1.06
N ILE A 287 -5.97 36.39 -0.61
CA ILE A 287 -5.23 37.60 -0.25
C ILE A 287 -5.05 38.53 -1.47
N ALA A 288 -4.84 37.99 -2.67
CA ALA A 288 -4.75 38.78 -3.91
C ALA A 288 -6.06 39.56 -4.18
N VAL A 289 -7.21 38.90 -4.02
CA VAL A 289 -8.51 39.54 -4.22
C VAL A 289 -8.74 40.64 -3.18
N PHE A 290 -8.45 40.37 -1.90
CA PHE A 290 -8.56 41.39 -0.85
C PHE A 290 -7.61 42.58 -1.08
N SER A 291 -6.37 42.31 -1.48
CA SER A 291 -5.39 43.33 -1.86
C SER A 291 -5.92 44.21 -2.99
N LEU A 292 -6.44 43.60 -4.07
CA LEU A 292 -6.98 44.31 -5.22
C LEU A 292 -8.17 45.20 -4.84
N VAL A 293 -9.14 44.66 -4.08
CA VAL A 293 -10.31 45.41 -3.62
C VAL A 293 -9.90 46.58 -2.73
N THR A 294 -8.99 46.36 -1.79
CA THR A 294 -8.48 47.41 -0.89
C THR A 294 -7.79 48.51 -1.70
N LEU A 295 -6.92 48.12 -2.63
CA LEU A 295 -6.16 49.05 -3.47
C LEU A 295 -7.08 49.87 -4.38
N LEU A 296 -8.10 49.26 -4.98
CA LEU A 296 -9.11 49.97 -5.78
C LEU A 296 -9.91 50.99 -4.96
N ILE A 297 -10.38 50.61 -3.76
CA ILE A 297 -11.12 51.51 -2.86
C ILE A 297 -10.23 52.67 -2.38
N SER A 298 -9.00 52.38 -1.97
CA SER A 298 -8.09 53.38 -1.42
C SER A 298 -7.55 54.34 -2.48
N ILE A 299 -7.34 53.87 -3.72
CA ILE A 299 -7.01 54.74 -4.86
C ILE A 299 -8.20 55.67 -5.16
N ALA A 300 -9.43 55.14 -5.19
CA ALA A 300 -10.62 55.94 -5.44
C ALA A 300 -10.84 57.03 -4.37
N LYS A 301 -10.46 56.76 -3.11
CA LYS A 301 -10.57 57.71 -1.99
C LYS A 301 -9.31 58.54 -1.72
N LEU A 302 -8.21 58.30 -2.44
CA LEU A 302 -6.89 58.90 -2.19
C LEU A 302 -6.38 58.71 -0.74
N GLU A 303 -6.71 57.58 -0.11
CA GLU A 303 -6.28 57.26 1.25
C GLU A 303 -4.90 56.56 1.24
N PRO A 304 -3.80 57.20 1.67
CA PRO A 304 -2.45 56.65 1.52
C PRO A 304 -2.23 55.38 2.35
N VAL A 305 -2.86 55.30 3.53
CA VAL A 305 -2.76 54.15 4.43
C VAL A 305 -3.30 52.87 3.76
N GLY A 306 -4.44 52.98 3.07
CA GLY A 306 -5.05 51.84 2.41
C GLY A 306 -4.29 51.39 1.16
N ILE A 307 -3.61 52.30 0.46
CA ILE A 307 -2.70 51.95 -0.64
C ILE A 307 -1.52 51.12 -0.11
N VAL A 308 -0.87 51.58 0.98
CA VAL A 308 0.25 50.84 1.60
C VAL A 308 -0.19 49.45 2.08
N LEU A 309 -1.37 49.36 2.72
CA LEU A 309 -1.93 48.08 3.16
C LEU A 309 -2.22 47.15 1.96
N GLY A 310 -2.82 47.68 0.89
CA GLY A 310 -3.08 46.94 -0.34
C GLY A 310 -1.80 46.36 -0.96
N VAL A 311 -0.74 47.16 -1.04
CA VAL A 311 0.58 46.73 -1.55
C VAL A 311 1.20 45.66 -0.66
N LEU A 312 1.14 45.82 0.67
CA LEU A 312 1.65 44.81 1.60
C LEU A 312 0.93 43.46 1.43
N LEU A 313 -0.40 43.49 1.30
CA LEU A 313 -1.19 42.28 1.02
C LEU A 313 -0.83 41.66 -0.33
N ALA A 314 -0.54 42.46 -1.36
CA ALA A 314 -0.07 41.94 -2.65
C ALA A 314 1.26 41.19 -2.51
N ILE A 315 2.21 41.73 -1.74
CA ILE A 315 3.50 41.08 -1.46
C ILE A 315 3.28 39.75 -0.74
N VAL A 316 2.42 39.72 0.30
CA VAL A 316 2.08 38.48 1.03
C VAL A 316 1.46 37.45 0.09
N SER A 317 0.56 37.87 -0.81
CA SER A 317 -0.03 36.98 -1.82
C SER A 317 1.03 36.36 -2.73
N VAL A 318 1.97 37.16 -3.25
CA VAL A 318 3.08 36.68 -4.08
C VAL A 318 3.95 35.68 -3.32
N LEU A 319 4.26 35.96 -2.04
CA LEU A 319 5.02 35.04 -1.19
C LEU A 319 4.28 33.71 -0.96
N CYS A 320 2.96 33.73 -0.79
CA CYS A 320 2.15 32.51 -0.71
C CYS A 320 2.22 31.69 -2.02
N LEU A 321 2.15 32.34 -3.19
CA LEU A 321 2.25 31.66 -4.49
C LEU A 321 3.64 31.07 -4.73
N ILE A 322 4.70 31.80 -4.35
CA ILE A 322 6.08 31.28 -4.34
C ILE A 322 6.17 30.08 -3.39
N GLY A 323 5.55 30.18 -2.21
CA GLY A 323 5.42 29.08 -1.24
C GLY A 323 4.81 27.83 -1.87
N ALA A 324 3.68 27.96 -2.57
CA ALA A 324 3.03 26.85 -3.28
C ALA A 324 3.97 26.21 -4.32
N PHE A 325 4.68 27.01 -5.11
CA PHE A 325 5.66 26.52 -6.09
C PHE A 325 6.87 25.83 -5.44
N ARG A 326 7.36 26.36 -4.32
CA ARG A 326 8.45 25.74 -3.55
C ARG A 326 8.02 24.43 -2.91
N VAL A 327 6.82 24.37 -2.34
CA VAL A 327 6.25 23.13 -1.75
C VAL A 327 6.14 22.04 -2.81
N ARG A 328 5.73 22.36 -4.05
CA ARG A 328 5.69 21.40 -5.16
C ARG A 328 7.05 20.78 -5.50
N ARG A 329 8.16 21.44 -5.18
CA ARG A 329 9.52 20.90 -5.39
C ARG A 329 9.96 19.94 -4.29
N ILE A 330 9.29 19.93 -3.14
CA ILE A 330 9.63 19.02 -2.04
C ILE A 330 9.25 17.59 -2.43
N ARG A 331 10.25 16.72 -2.47
CA ARG A 331 10.12 15.32 -2.89
C ARG A 331 10.96 14.42 -1.99
N PHE A 332 10.44 13.24 -1.73
CA PHE A 332 11.14 12.14 -1.11
C PHE A 332 11.16 10.98 -2.11
N CYS A 333 12.34 10.54 -2.50
CA CYS A 333 12.52 9.44 -3.44
C CYS A 333 13.19 8.28 -2.71
N CYS A 334 12.59 7.11 -2.80
CA CYS A 334 13.22 5.87 -2.40
C CYS A 334 13.89 5.24 -3.63
N TYR A 335 15.18 4.99 -3.54
CA TYR A 335 15.95 4.28 -4.54
C TYR A 335 16.24 2.84 -4.07
N GLU A 336 16.75 2.00 -4.98
CA GLU A 336 17.16 0.63 -4.65
C GLU A 336 18.23 0.54 -3.56
N HIS A 337 19.18 1.47 -3.56
CA HIS A 337 20.35 1.47 -2.69
C HIS A 337 20.44 2.70 -1.78
N GLY A 338 19.39 3.52 -1.70
CA GLY A 338 19.39 4.68 -0.81
C GLY A 338 18.16 5.55 -0.91
N LEU A 339 18.26 6.73 -0.34
CA LEU A 339 17.19 7.71 -0.23
C LEU A 339 17.66 9.06 -0.76
N GLU A 340 16.72 9.80 -1.35
CA GLU A 340 16.92 11.20 -1.67
C GLU A 340 15.79 12.03 -1.09
N ARG A 341 16.14 13.13 -0.43
CA ARG A 341 15.20 14.16 -0.02
C ARG A 341 15.55 15.47 -0.70
N VAL A 342 14.64 15.95 -1.52
CA VAL A 342 14.69 17.30 -2.10
C VAL A 342 13.83 18.19 -1.22
N THR A 343 14.45 19.16 -0.57
CA THR A 343 13.79 20.25 0.16
C THR A 343 13.76 21.51 -0.71
N ILE A 344 13.29 22.62 -0.14
CA ILE A 344 13.23 23.92 -0.84
C ILE A 344 14.63 24.43 -1.21
N THR A 345 15.62 24.16 -0.36
CA THR A 345 16.97 24.73 -0.43
C THR A 345 18.07 23.69 -0.57
N SER A 346 17.82 22.43 -0.23
CA SER A 346 18.82 21.37 -0.23
C SER A 346 18.32 20.11 -0.90
N ARG A 347 19.26 19.39 -1.52
CA ARG A 347 19.10 18.00 -1.94
C ARG A 347 20.01 17.17 -1.05
N MET A 348 19.47 16.14 -0.41
CA MET A 348 20.21 15.24 0.45
C MET A 348 20.06 13.82 -0.06
N GLU A 349 21.19 13.15 -0.29
CA GLU A 349 21.27 11.75 -0.68
C GLU A 349 21.88 10.95 0.46
N LEU A 350 21.30 9.78 0.73
CA LEU A 350 21.71 8.91 1.82
C LEU A 350 21.66 7.45 1.35
N PRO A 351 22.81 6.87 0.97
CA PRO A 351 22.91 5.44 0.67
C PRO A 351 22.47 4.58 1.87
N PHE A 352 21.81 3.46 1.63
CA PHE A 352 21.42 2.54 2.71
C PHE A 352 22.64 2.00 3.48
N SER A 353 23.77 1.87 2.80
CA SER A 353 25.05 1.44 3.39
C SER A 353 25.65 2.44 4.39
N SER A 354 25.22 3.71 4.39
CA SER A 354 25.67 4.74 5.33
C SER A 354 24.66 5.04 6.45
N ILE A 355 23.52 4.35 6.48
CA ILE A 355 22.50 4.56 7.54
C ILE A 355 22.91 3.73 8.75
N ASP A 356 23.24 4.36 9.88
CA ASP A 356 23.59 3.64 11.11
C ASP A 356 22.47 3.69 12.16
N VAL A 357 21.59 4.67 12.03
CA VAL A 357 20.43 4.87 12.90
C VAL A 357 19.19 4.95 12.03
N PHE A 358 18.27 4.03 12.28
CA PHE A 358 16.97 3.99 11.66
C PHE A 358 15.88 3.92 12.73
N SER A 359 14.94 4.87 12.71
CA SER A 359 13.74 4.83 13.53
C SER A 359 12.50 4.92 12.65
N PHE A 360 11.49 4.13 13.00
CA PHE A 360 10.21 4.07 12.32
C PHE A 360 9.08 4.12 13.34
N GLU A 361 8.14 5.05 13.14
CA GLU A 361 6.92 5.14 13.92
C GLU A 361 5.71 5.17 12.99
N SER A 362 4.71 4.34 13.29
CA SER A 362 3.42 4.34 12.61
C SER A 362 2.33 4.64 13.64
N ARG A 363 1.74 5.84 13.54
CA ARG A 363 0.73 6.33 14.47
C ARG A 363 -0.61 6.49 13.78
N ARG A 364 -1.61 5.71 14.23
CA ARG A 364 -3.00 5.88 13.79
C ARG A 364 -3.58 7.15 14.42
N ASN A 365 -4.11 8.04 13.60
CA ASN A 365 -4.76 9.26 14.04
C ASN A 365 -6.28 9.05 14.09
N HIS A 366 -6.86 9.49 15.19
CA HIS A 366 -8.31 9.51 15.38
C HIS A 366 -8.75 10.94 15.71
N SER A 367 -9.80 11.40 15.07
CA SER A 367 -10.50 12.65 15.39
C SER A 367 -11.95 12.30 15.69
N GLN A 368 -12.44 12.65 16.88
CA GLN A 368 -13.80 12.34 17.34
C GLN A 368 -14.14 10.83 17.23
N GLY A 369 -13.19 9.96 17.59
CA GLY A 369 -13.32 8.50 17.48
C GLY A 369 -13.25 7.96 16.03
N ARG A 370 -13.23 8.82 15.01
CA ARG A 370 -13.09 8.42 13.61
C ARG A 370 -11.63 8.42 13.20
N TYR A 371 -11.20 7.33 12.60
CA TYR A 371 -9.86 7.23 12.03
C TYR A 371 -9.70 8.18 10.84
N THR A 372 -8.67 9.05 10.89
CA THR A 372 -8.39 10.05 9.86
C THR A 372 -7.21 9.68 8.95
N GLY A 373 -6.35 8.79 9.41
CA GLY A 373 -5.18 8.32 8.68
C GLY A 373 -4.09 7.77 9.60
N THR A 374 -3.04 7.22 9.02
CA THR A 374 -1.85 6.76 9.73
C THR A 374 -0.69 7.67 9.36
N THR A 375 -0.07 8.29 10.37
CA THR A 375 1.17 9.05 10.21
C THR A 375 2.34 8.09 10.32
N TYR A 376 3.12 8.03 9.25
CA TYR A 376 4.38 7.34 9.19
C TYR A 376 5.51 8.34 9.41
N THR A 377 6.42 8.04 10.31
CA THR A 377 7.60 8.85 10.59
C THR A 377 8.83 7.97 10.47
N PHE A 378 9.75 8.40 9.62
CA PHE A 378 11.04 7.76 9.38
C PHE A 378 12.16 8.73 9.75
N VAL A 379 13.13 8.22 10.49
CA VAL A 379 14.37 8.94 10.81
C VAL A 379 15.54 8.09 10.36
N PHE A 380 16.32 8.61 9.43
CA PHE A 380 17.54 7.98 8.93
C PHE A 380 18.72 8.86 9.29
N ALA A 381 19.73 8.34 9.98
CA ALA A 381 20.94 9.08 10.30
C ALA A 381 22.21 8.22 10.17
N ASP A 382 23.29 8.90 9.83
CA ASP A 382 24.66 8.36 9.74
C ASP A 382 25.41 8.76 11.02
N ARG A 383 25.95 7.80 11.79
CA ARG A 383 26.66 8.10 13.05
C ARG A 383 28.04 8.69 12.79
N SER A 384 28.63 8.42 11.63
CA SER A 384 30.00 8.83 11.30
C SER A 384 30.13 10.32 11.03
N ARG A 385 29.02 11.01 10.73
CA ARG A 385 29.01 12.44 10.42
C ARG A 385 28.71 13.26 11.67
N GLU A 386 29.74 13.92 12.21
CA GLU A 386 29.69 14.82 13.38
C GLU A 386 28.62 15.94 13.30
N GLN A 387 28.00 16.16 12.13
CA GLN A 387 26.98 17.19 11.89
C GLN A 387 25.54 16.65 11.74
N GLY A 388 25.22 15.42 12.15
CA GLY A 388 23.81 14.98 12.24
C GLY A 388 23.04 15.06 10.93
N ARG A 389 23.71 14.82 9.79
CA ARG A 389 23.07 14.76 8.47
C ARG A 389 22.19 13.52 8.40
N GLY A 390 20.93 13.68 8.77
CA GLY A 390 19.89 12.68 8.66
C GLY A 390 18.74 13.10 7.73
N ILE A 391 18.03 12.11 7.19
CA ILE A 391 16.77 12.33 6.49
C ILE A 391 15.64 12.07 7.49
N PHE A 392 14.86 13.11 7.77
CA PHE A 392 13.57 13.00 8.45
C PHE A 392 12.45 13.01 7.41
N PHE A 393 11.58 12.01 7.42
CA PHE A 393 10.41 11.95 6.56
C PHE A 393 9.18 11.63 7.38
N SER A 394 8.14 12.45 7.27
CA SER A 394 6.86 12.18 7.92
C SER A 394 5.72 12.46 6.94
N THR A 395 4.79 11.52 6.85
CA THR A 395 3.62 11.64 5.96
C THR A 395 2.41 11.00 6.62
N THR A 396 1.22 11.55 6.34
CA THR A 396 -0.04 10.97 6.79
C THR A 396 -0.80 10.45 5.59
N VAL A 397 -1.05 9.14 5.59
CA VAL A 397 -1.80 8.45 4.55
C VAL A 397 -3.13 7.98 5.12
N ARG A 398 -4.15 7.88 4.28
CA ARG A 398 -5.49 7.54 4.75
C ARG A 398 -5.56 6.13 5.34
N ASN A 399 -4.78 5.18 4.84
CA ASN A 399 -4.77 3.77 5.26
C ASN A 399 -3.33 3.31 5.52
N SER A 400 -3.06 2.01 5.40
CA SER A 400 -1.70 1.49 5.21
C SER A 400 -1.11 1.94 3.88
N ASP A 401 0.21 2.02 3.82
CA ASP A 401 0.97 2.31 2.61
C ASP A 401 2.06 1.26 2.43
N GLU A 402 1.83 0.32 1.51
CA GLU A 402 2.73 -0.81 1.24
C GLU A 402 4.12 -0.35 0.82
N GLU A 403 4.25 0.76 0.09
CA GLU A 403 5.55 1.29 -0.32
C GLU A 403 6.38 1.74 0.90
N LEU A 404 5.73 2.30 1.93
CA LEU A 404 6.38 2.75 3.15
C LEU A 404 6.77 1.57 4.06
N GLU A 405 5.94 0.54 4.13
CA GLU A 405 6.28 -0.70 4.85
C GLU A 405 7.45 -1.43 4.17
N LEU A 406 7.45 -1.54 2.84
CA LEU A 406 8.56 -2.12 2.08
C LEU A 406 9.86 -1.34 2.29
N LEU A 407 9.79 0.00 2.35
CA LEU A 407 10.94 0.83 2.71
C LEU A 407 11.45 0.53 4.13
N ARG A 408 10.56 0.38 5.11
CA ARG A 408 10.93 -0.01 6.48
C ARG A 408 11.66 -1.35 6.47
N GLU A 409 11.13 -2.36 5.79
CA GLU A 409 11.70 -3.70 5.71
C GLU A 409 13.08 -3.68 5.07
N ARG A 410 13.21 -3.09 3.88
CA ARG A 410 14.48 -3.04 3.15
C ARG A 410 15.59 -2.32 3.91
N VAL A 411 15.29 -1.19 4.55
CA VAL A 411 16.28 -0.49 5.39
C VAL A 411 16.64 -1.33 6.62
N SER A 412 15.65 -2.01 7.21
CA SER A 412 15.86 -2.88 8.36
C SER A 412 16.79 -4.04 8.02
N GLU A 413 16.58 -4.72 6.89
CA GLU A 413 17.43 -5.82 6.43
C GLU A 413 18.88 -5.39 6.19
N VAL A 414 19.10 -4.24 5.53
CA VAL A 414 20.46 -3.74 5.25
C VAL A 414 21.22 -3.41 6.54
N ILE A 415 20.54 -2.85 7.54
CA ILE A 415 21.14 -2.57 8.85
C ILE A 415 21.33 -3.86 9.65
N ALA A 416 20.33 -4.75 9.64
CA ALA A 416 20.38 -6.05 10.32
C ALA A 416 21.58 -6.89 9.85
N HIS A 417 21.84 -6.94 8.53
CA HIS A 417 22.99 -7.65 7.97
C HIS A 417 24.33 -7.09 8.48
N ARG A 418 24.45 -5.77 8.61
CA ARG A 418 25.65 -5.13 9.19
C ARG A 418 25.76 -5.37 10.69
N MET A 419 24.64 -5.33 11.41
CA MET A 419 24.59 -5.66 12.83
C MET A 419 25.03 -7.11 13.07
N ALA A 420 24.51 -8.06 12.28
CA ALA A 420 24.86 -9.48 12.34
C ALA A 420 26.36 -9.71 12.04
N ARG A 421 26.91 -9.08 10.98
CA ARG A 421 28.36 -9.14 10.70
C ARG A 421 29.21 -8.56 11.83
N SER A 422 28.75 -7.45 12.42
CA SER A 422 29.45 -6.85 13.56
C SER A 422 29.41 -7.78 14.77
N PHE A 423 28.25 -8.32 15.08
CA PHE A 423 28.04 -9.29 16.15
C PHE A 423 28.91 -10.54 15.97
N ALA A 424 28.98 -11.11 14.76
CA ALA A 424 29.84 -12.27 14.48
C ALA A 424 31.33 -11.98 14.77
N ARG A 425 31.77 -10.73 14.58
CA ARG A 425 33.16 -10.32 14.82
C ARG A 425 33.45 -9.98 16.29
N THR A 426 32.56 -9.24 16.95
CA THR A 426 32.82 -8.66 18.28
C THR A 426 32.09 -9.38 19.41
N ARG A 427 31.17 -10.29 19.09
CA ARG A 427 30.20 -10.93 20.01
C ARG A 427 29.39 -9.93 20.83
N ARG A 428 29.34 -8.68 20.36
CA ARG A 428 28.62 -7.59 21.02
C ARG A 428 28.21 -6.52 20.02
N VAL A 429 26.91 -6.25 19.91
CA VAL A 429 26.40 -5.15 19.08
C VAL A 429 25.23 -4.45 19.76
N GLN A 430 25.20 -3.12 19.66
CA GLN A 430 24.09 -2.34 20.20
C GLN A 430 22.85 -2.54 19.32
N TRP A 431 21.74 -2.97 19.91
CA TRP A 431 20.45 -3.04 19.25
C TRP A 431 19.74 -1.69 19.32
N THR A 432 19.37 -1.26 20.53
CA THR A 432 18.72 0.03 20.78
C THR A 432 19.55 0.81 21.80
N PRO A 433 19.20 2.07 22.17
CA PRO A 433 19.90 2.76 23.25
C PRO A 433 19.93 1.98 24.57
N GLU A 434 18.93 1.12 24.81
CA GLU A 434 18.76 0.37 26.06
C GLU A 434 19.12 -1.12 25.93
N LEU A 435 19.28 -1.65 24.71
CA LEU A 435 19.47 -3.08 24.43
C LEU A 435 20.77 -3.37 23.69
N TRP A 436 21.46 -4.44 24.10
CA TRP A 436 22.69 -4.93 23.51
C TRP A 436 22.60 -6.44 23.29
N PHE A 437 22.94 -6.88 22.09
CA PHE A 437 23.19 -8.30 21.84
C PHE A 437 24.59 -8.64 22.34
N CYS A 438 24.69 -9.67 23.17
CA CYS A 438 25.92 -10.34 23.59
C CYS A 438 25.87 -11.81 23.15
N ASP A 439 26.94 -12.60 23.34
CA ASP A 439 27.05 -13.95 22.73
C ASP A 439 25.87 -14.88 23.11
N GLU A 440 25.60 -15.04 24.40
CA GLU A 440 24.57 -15.95 24.94
C GLU A 440 23.37 -15.22 25.56
N VAL A 441 23.47 -13.89 25.71
CA VAL A 441 22.50 -13.10 26.47
C VAL A 441 22.13 -11.80 25.76
N LEU A 442 20.90 -11.36 26.00
CA LEU A 442 20.42 -10.02 25.70
C LEU A 442 20.61 -9.13 26.94
N GLU A 443 21.53 -8.18 26.86
CA GLU A 443 21.76 -7.16 27.88
C GLU A 443 20.76 -6.01 27.73
N PHE A 444 20.12 -5.61 28.83
CA PHE A 444 19.23 -4.45 28.84
C PHE A 444 19.40 -3.57 30.07
N THR A 445 19.33 -2.25 29.84
CA THR A 445 19.42 -1.25 30.91
C THR A 445 18.03 -0.82 31.33
N ARG A 446 17.65 -1.09 32.59
CA ARG A 446 16.34 -0.63 33.08
C ARG A 446 16.34 0.88 33.33
N PRO A 447 15.31 1.61 32.85
CA PRO A 447 15.20 3.04 33.11
C PRO A 447 15.13 3.31 34.62
N ARG A 448 15.76 4.41 35.02
CA ARG A 448 15.93 4.83 36.42
C ARG A 448 14.57 5.03 37.09
N ARG A 449 14.30 4.34 38.21
CA ARG A 449 13.28 4.82 39.17
C ARG A 449 13.92 5.90 40.02
N LEU A 450 13.18 6.95 40.38
CA LEU A 450 13.59 8.31 40.77
C LEU A 450 14.89 8.53 41.60
N LEU A 451 15.52 7.53 42.19
CA LEU A 451 16.80 7.61 42.92
C LEU A 451 17.78 6.45 42.68
N SER A 452 17.38 5.31 42.10
CA SER A 452 18.24 4.11 41.97
C SER A 452 19.26 4.25 40.83
N SER A 453 20.45 3.64 40.89
CA SER A 453 21.32 3.53 39.71
C SER A 453 20.67 2.65 38.62
N PRO A 454 20.98 2.86 37.33
CA PRO A 454 20.53 1.96 36.27
C PRO A 454 21.08 0.55 36.56
N LYS A 455 20.18 -0.43 36.69
CA LYS A 455 20.56 -1.83 36.90
C LYS A 455 20.64 -2.52 35.55
N LEU A 456 21.81 -3.05 35.23
CA LEU A 456 22.00 -3.96 34.11
C LEU A 456 21.27 -5.27 34.41
N ALA A 457 20.44 -5.71 33.47
CA ALA A 457 19.78 -6.99 33.52
C ALA A 457 20.13 -7.77 32.24
N VAL A 458 20.18 -9.10 32.37
CA VAL A 458 20.53 -10.01 31.28
C VAL A 458 19.41 -11.01 31.09
N VAL A 459 19.13 -11.36 29.84
CA VAL A 459 18.16 -12.39 29.46
C VAL A 459 18.85 -13.39 28.54
N PRO A 460 19.13 -14.62 29.00
CA PRO A 460 19.67 -15.67 28.14
C PRO A 460 18.74 -16.00 26.96
N TYR A 461 19.29 -16.21 25.76
CA TYR A 461 18.47 -16.41 24.56
C TYR A 461 17.61 -17.68 24.61
N ASP A 462 18.11 -18.75 25.21
CA ASP A 462 17.43 -20.02 25.45
C ASP A 462 16.23 -19.91 26.40
N THR A 463 16.16 -18.83 27.20
CA THR A 463 15.06 -18.59 28.13
C THR A 463 13.91 -17.80 27.51
N ILE A 464 14.10 -17.23 26.31
CA ILE A 464 13.08 -16.45 25.61
C ILE A 464 12.03 -17.42 25.03
N THR A 465 10.82 -17.35 25.57
CA THR A 465 9.72 -18.23 25.15
C THR A 465 8.87 -17.61 24.06
N ASP A 466 8.69 -16.29 24.11
CA ASP A 466 7.82 -15.57 23.18
C ASP A 466 8.19 -14.08 23.13
N PHE A 467 7.82 -13.41 22.04
CA PHE A 467 7.86 -11.97 21.92
C PHE A 467 6.72 -11.45 21.02
N GLU A 468 6.18 -10.28 21.36
CA GLU A 468 5.00 -9.71 20.70
C GLU A 468 5.16 -8.19 20.58
N ILE A 469 4.68 -7.63 19.47
CA ILE A 469 4.51 -6.19 19.30
C ILE A 469 3.05 -5.83 19.56
N ARG A 470 2.81 -5.05 20.62
CA ARG A 470 1.47 -4.58 21.00
C ARG A 470 1.47 -3.09 21.31
N ASP A 471 0.54 -2.35 20.69
CA ASP A 471 0.34 -0.92 20.93
C ASP A 471 1.61 -0.05 20.78
N GLY A 472 2.51 -0.42 19.85
CA GLY A 472 3.78 0.30 19.62
C GLY A 472 4.86 -0.01 20.65
N LEU A 473 4.64 -1.00 21.51
CA LEU A 473 5.61 -1.57 22.43
C LEU A 473 5.94 -3.00 22.01
N PHE A 474 7.19 -3.38 22.18
CA PHE A 474 7.71 -4.72 21.99
C PHE A 474 7.97 -5.35 23.35
N HIS A 475 7.42 -6.54 23.54
CA HIS A 475 7.48 -7.27 24.80
C HIS A 475 8.22 -8.59 24.58
N ILE A 476 9.14 -8.94 25.48
CA ILE A 476 9.81 -10.25 25.52
C ILE A 476 9.41 -10.95 26.82
N TRP A 477 8.99 -12.20 26.72
CA TRP A 477 8.72 -13.09 27.85
C TRP A 477 9.80 -14.15 27.99
N THR A 478 9.99 -14.61 29.22
CA THR A 478 10.89 -15.70 29.54
C THR A 478 10.18 -16.79 30.34
N ASN A 479 10.73 -18.00 30.33
CA ASN A 479 10.21 -19.12 31.11
C ASN A 479 10.14 -18.86 32.63
N TYR A 480 10.90 -17.89 33.15
CA TYR A 480 10.93 -17.58 34.59
C TYR A 480 9.88 -16.57 35.05
N GLN A 481 9.20 -15.86 34.13
CA GLN A 481 8.31 -14.75 34.50
C GLN A 481 7.05 -14.72 33.65
N GLU A 482 5.88 -14.65 34.31
CA GLU A 482 4.58 -14.46 33.65
C GLU A 482 4.43 -13.07 32.98
N ARG A 483 5.26 -12.11 33.38
CA ARG A 483 5.24 -10.74 32.85
C ARG A 483 6.42 -10.53 31.91
N ALA A 484 6.21 -9.70 30.89
CA ALA A 484 7.26 -9.31 29.97
C ALA A 484 8.47 -8.73 30.73
N VAL A 485 9.64 -9.34 30.52
CA VAL A 485 10.90 -8.97 31.19
C VAL A 485 11.47 -7.69 30.59
N ILE A 486 11.27 -7.52 29.28
CA ILE A 486 11.71 -6.37 28.49
C ILE A 486 10.48 -5.73 27.85
N THR A 487 10.44 -4.39 27.86
CA THR A 487 9.42 -3.61 27.14
C THR A 487 10.10 -2.42 26.50
N VAL A 488 10.10 -2.36 25.17
CA VAL A 488 10.80 -1.32 24.39
C VAL A 488 9.86 -0.73 23.34
N LYS A 489 9.96 0.58 23.09
CA LYS A 489 9.16 1.24 22.04
C LYS A 489 9.63 0.76 20.66
N THR A 490 8.69 0.46 19.77
CA THR A 490 9.02 0.09 18.38
C THR A 490 9.57 1.27 17.58
N SER A 491 9.34 2.51 18.05
CA SER A 491 9.94 3.73 17.50
C SER A 491 11.37 3.99 17.96
N SER A 492 11.94 3.15 18.83
CA SER A 492 13.34 3.26 19.23
C SER A 492 14.29 3.10 18.04
N ALA A 493 15.42 3.79 18.10
CA ALA A 493 16.48 3.66 17.11
C ALA A 493 16.91 2.19 16.94
N ASN A 494 16.99 1.75 15.70
CA ASN A 494 17.35 0.41 15.24
C ASN A 494 16.48 -0.73 15.77
N PHE A 495 15.25 -0.43 16.22
CA PHE A 495 14.32 -1.46 16.71
C PHE A 495 14.09 -2.58 15.69
N TYR A 496 13.56 -2.27 14.50
CA TYR A 496 13.27 -3.28 13.47
C TYR A 496 14.52 -4.01 12.94
N PRO A 497 15.65 -3.34 12.62
CA PRO A 497 16.87 -4.04 12.26
C PRO A 497 17.30 -5.08 13.30
N GLY A 498 17.30 -4.73 14.58
CA GLY A 498 17.69 -5.70 15.61
C GLY A 498 16.63 -6.75 15.90
N LEU A 499 15.33 -6.51 15.64
CA LEU A 499 14.32 -7.56 15.71
C LEU A 499 14.66 -8.72 14.75
N ILE A 500 15.07 -8.40 13.51
CA ILE A 500 15.54 -9.39 12.53
C ILE A 500 16.76 -10.17 13.06
N VAL A 501 17.71 -9.48 13.71
CA VAL A 501 18.89 -10.12 14.30
C VAL A 501 18.50 -11.03 15.48
N LEU A 502 17.57 -10.58 16.34
CA LEU A 502 17.07 -11.37 17.47
C LEU A 502 16.42 -12.68 17.00
N GLU A 503 15.55 -12.60 15.99
CA GLU A 503 14.92 -13.77 15.36
C GLU A 503 15.99 -14.76 14.85
N GLY A 504 17.03 -14.26 14.18
CA GLY A 504 18.16 -15.08 13.73
C GLY A 504 18.91 -15.75 14.89
N LEU A 505 19.16 -15.04 15.99
CA LEU A 505 19.88 -15.56 17.16
C LEU A 505 19.07 -16.61 17.94
N ILE A 506 17.77 -16.39 18.12
CA ILE A 506 16.87 -17.37 18.77
C ILE A 506 16.81 -18.64 17.92
N ASN A 507 16.60 -18.51 16.60
CA ASN A 507 16.55 -19.65 15.69
C ASN A 507 17.87 -20.44 15.65
N ALA A 508 19.02 -19.76 15.75
CA ALA A 508 20.32 -20.41 15.82
C ALA A 508 20.49 -21.23 17.11
N HIS A 509 20.08 -20.68 18.27
CA HIS A 509 20.17 -21.37 19.55
C HIS A 509 19.25 -22.58 19.64
N VAL A 510 18.03 -22.49 19.10
CA VAL A 510 17.08 -23.61 19.02
C VAL A 510 17.68 -24.73 18.16
N ARG A 511 18.41 -24.42 17.09
CA ARG A 511 19.05 -25.44 16.24
C ARG A 511 20.23 -26.12 16.93
N THR A 512 21.11 -25.39 17.59
CA THR A 512 22.24 -26.01 18.31
C THR A 512 21.79 -26.93 19.43
N THR A 513 20.69 -26.61 20.14
CA THR A 513 20.13 -27.53 21.14
C THR A 513 19.54 -28.79 20.53
N VAL A 514 18.94 -28.71 19.34
CA VAL A 514 18.36 -29.87 18.66
C VAL A 514 19.45 -30.76 18.05
N ASP A 515 20.51 -30.17 17.48
CA ASP A 515 21.60 -30.93 16.85
C ASP A 515 22.52 -31.60 17.90
N GLU A 516 22.64 -31.07 19.12
CA GLU A 516 23.26 -31.77 20.25
C GLU A 516 22.35 -32.85 20.85
N TRP A 517 21.05 -32.83 20.56
CA TRP A 517 20.07 -33.82 21.02
C TRP A 517 19.84 -34.91 19.97
N VAL A 518 20.91 -35.48 19.43
CA VAL A 518 20.89 -36.83 18.86
C VAL A 518 21.32 -37.79 19.97
N PRO A 519 20.38 -38.41 20.72
CA PRO A 519 20.75 -39.47 21.63
C PRO A 519 21.39 -40.58 20.81
N THR A 520 22.68 -40.81 21.04
CA THR A 520 23.39 -41.98 20.53
C THR A 520 22.67 -43.19 21.13
N THR A 521 21.78 -43.79 20.34
CA THR A 521 21.22 -45.09 20.64
C THR A 521 22.37 -46.08 20.58
N SER A 522 22.89 -46.39 21.77
CA SER A 522 23.73 -47.54 22.04
C SER A 522 22.92 -48.80 21.72
N HIS A 523 23.07 -49.30 20.50
CA HIS A 523 22.81 -50.70 20.21
C HIS A 523 23.98 -51.53 20.73
N THR A 524 23.88 -51.94 22.00
CA THR A 524 24.44 -53.21 22.48
C THR A 524 23.34 -54.26 22.41
N SER A 525 23.35 -55.09 21.38
CA SER A 525 23.17 -56.55 21.42
C SER A 525 23.47 -57.12 20.04
#